data_AF-A0A8J7HX49-F1
#
_entry.id   AF-A0A8J7HX49-F1
#
_cell.length_a   1.000
_cell.length_b   1.000
_cell.length_c   1.000
_cell.angle_alpha   90.00
_cell.angle_beta   90.00
_cell.angle_gamma   90.00
#
_symmetry.space_group_name_H-M   'P 1'
#
loop_
_entity.id
_entity.type
_entity.pdbx_description
1 polymer ?
#
loop_
_entity_poly.entity_id
_entity_poly.type
_entity_poly.pdbx_seq_one_letter_code
_entity_poly.pdbx_strand_id
1 'polypeptide(L)' 'MKIRERLNRLAAKFYAQMGYVVREEFDFTTSQHPTEKAVYRMAEIAYEEFMGDRPDYAEEENEAQE' A
#
# COMPACT_ATOMS: atom_id res chain seq x y z
N MET A 1 -2.78 -13.25 -3.98
CA MET A 1 -2.23 -11.93 -4.33
C MET A 1 -0.90 -11.77 -3.65
N LYS A 2 0.21 -11.68 -4.41
CA LYS A 2 1.56 -11.62 -3.86
C LYS A 2 1.83 -10.25 -3.23
N ILE A 3 2.68 -10.16 -2.20
CA ILE A 3 3.04 -8.91 -1.50
C ILE A 3 3.39 -7.78 -2.48
N ARG A 4 4.21 -8.08 -3.49
CA ARG A 4 4.63 -7.13 -4.54
C ARG A 4 3.47 -6.53 -5.34
N GLU A 5 2.40 -7.29 -5.60
CA GLU A 5 1.21 -6.79 -6.30
C GLU A 5 0.38 -5.85 -5.40
N ARG A 6 0.43 -6.07 -4.08
CA ARG A 6 -0.21 -5.16 -3.09
C ARG A 6 0.55 -3.84 -3.03
N LEU A 7 1.88 -3.92 -2.94
CA LEU A 7 2.77 -2.76 -2.87
C LEU A 7 2.68 -1.91 -4.14
N ASN A 8 2.71 -2.53 -5.33
CA ASN A 8 2.54 -1.79 -6.59
C ASN A 8 1.17 -1.10 -6.68
N ARG A 9 0.09 -1.75 -6.21
CA ARG A 9 -1.24 -1.11 -6.14
C ARG A 9 -1.29 0.06 -5.18
N LEU A 10 -0.63 -0.04 -4.02
CA LEU A 10 -0.57 1.04 -3.06
C LEU A 10 0.29 2.21 -3.57
N ALA A 11 1.44 1.90 -4.18
CA ALA A 11 2.31 2.88 -4.83
C ALA A 11 1.56 3.64 -5.94
N ALA A 12 0.77 2.93 -6.76
CA ALA A 12 -0.07 3.55 -7.79
C ALA A 12 -1.08 4.55 -7.21
N LYS A 13 -1.67 4.26 -6.05
CA LYS A 13 -2.58 5.19 -5.36
C LYS A 13 -1.85 6.46 -4.90
N PHE A 14 -0.66 6.33 -4.31
CA PHE A 14 0.14 7.50 -3.91
C PHE A 14 0.58 8.32 -5.12
N TYR A 15 0.99 7.66 -6.21
CA TYR A 15 1.39 8.32 -7.44
C TYR A 15 0.22 9.09 -8.07
N ALA A 16 -0.97 8.51 -8.08
CA ALA A 16 -2.20 9.16 -8.54
C ALA A 16 -2.61 10.34 -7.64
N GLN A 17 -2.46 10.21 -6.32
CA GLN A 17 -2.72 11.29 -5.36
C GLN A 17 -1.85 12.54 -5.62
N MET A 18 -0.64 12.33 -6.16
CA MET A 18 0.27 13.41 -6.56
C MET A 18 -0.04 13.99 -7.95
N GLY A 19 -1.08 13.50 -8.64
CA GLY A 19 -1.51 13.95 -9.96
C GLY A 19 -0.82 13.23 -11.14
N TYR A 20 -0.02 12.20 -10.89
CA TYR A 20 0.61 11.42 -11.95
C TYR A 20 -0.30 10.28 -12.44
N VAL A 21 -0.08 9.83 -13.67
CA VAL A 21 -0.79 8.70 -14.29
C VAL A 21 0.21 7.62 -14.65
N VAL A 22 -0.11 6.36 -14.36
CA VAL A 22 0.64 5.19 -14.80
C VAL A 22 -0.26 4.26 -15.60
N ARG A 23 0.34 3.48 -16.49
CA ARG A 23 -0.35 2.40 -17.18
C ARG A 23 -0.80 1.34 -16.19
N GLU A 24 -1.83 0.61 -16.57
CA GLU A 24 -2.23 -0.60 -15.85
C GLU A 24 -1.04 -1.58 -15.78
N GLU A 25 -0.88 -2.25 -14.64
CA GLU A 25 0.23 -3.19 -14.38
C GLU A 25 1.64 -2.57 -14.38
N PHE A 26 1.77 -1.25 -14.22
CA PHE A 26 3.08 -0.63 -14.04
C PHE A 26 3.82 -1.16 -12.81
N ASP A 27 5.09 -1.54 -13.00
CA ASP A 27 5.93 -2.10 -11.95
C ASP A 27 6.95 -1.08 -11.44
N PHE A 28 6.59 -0.43 -10.34
CA PHE A 28 7.39 0.59 -9.70
C PHE A 28 8.75 0.07 -9.21
N THR A 29 8.92 -1.23 -8.99
CA THR A 29 10.21 -1.82 -8.57
C THR A 29 11.28 -1.73 -9.65
N THR A 30 10.87 -1.63 -10.92
CA THR A 30 11.78 -1.57 -12.07
C THR A 30 12.07 -0.13 -12.51
N SER A 31 11.36 0.84 -11.95
CA SER A 31 11.49 2.23 -12.35
C SER A 31 12.83 2.84 -11.94
N GLN A 32 13.36 3.70 -12.81
CA GLN A 32 14.49 4.58 -12.50
C GLN A 32 14.05 6.00 -12.12
N HIS A 33 12.76 6.35 -12.26
CA HIS A 33 12.26 7.68 -11.99
C HIS A 33 12.22 7.94 -10.47
N PRO A 34 12.79 9.06 -9.96
CA PRO A 34 12.91 9.32 -8.53
C PRO A 34 11.56 9.28 -7.80
N THR A 35 10.52 9.89 -8.38
CA THR A 35 9.19 9.92 -7.79
C THR A 35 8.58 8.52 -7.69
N GLU A 36 8.80 7.67 -8.69
CA GLU A 36 8.24 6.31 -8.74
C GLU A 36 8.91 5.41 -7.69
N LYS A 37 10.23 5.56 -7.50
CA LYS A 37 10.95 4.92 -6.39
C LYS A 37 10.43 5.38 -5.02
N ALA A 38 10.20 6.68 -4.86
CA ALA A 38 9.73 7.26 -3.61
C ALA A 38 8.35 6.72 -3.22
N VAL A 39 7.38 6.71 -4.14
CA VAL A 39 6.02 6.19 -3.84
C VAL A 39 6.01 4.68 -3.57
N TYR A 40 6.92 3.92 -4.20
CA TYR A 40 7.07 2.51 -3.86
C TYR A 40 7.62 2.32 -2.45
N ARG A 41 8.62 3.11 -2.05
CA ARG A 41 9.14 3.08 -0.67
C ARG A 41 8.08 3.49 0.36
N MET A 42 7.23 4.47 0.03
CA MET A 42 6.08 4.83 0.88
C MET A 42 5.10 3.67 1.05
N ALA A 43 4.86 2.89 -0.01
CA ALA A 43 4.01 1.72 0.07
C ALA A 43 4.60 0.61 0.97
N GLU A 44 5.91 0.42 0.96
CA GLU A 44 6.59 -0.51 1.87
C GLU A 44 6.43 -0.08 3.33
N ILE A 45 6.70 1.19 3.64
CA ILE A 45 6.57 1.75 5.00
C ILE A 45 5.13 1.62 5.50
N ALA A 46 4.14 2.00 4.68
CA ALA A 46 2.75 1.87 5.06
C ALA A 46 2.34 0.40 5.28
N TYR A 47 2.89 -0.53 4.49
CA TYR A 47 2.65 -1.95 4.70
C TYR A 47 3.24 -2.44 6.02
N GLU A 48 4.48 -2.05 6.33
CA GLU A 48 5.16 -2.39 7.59
C GLU A 48 4.38 -1.89 8.81
N GLU A 49 3.87 -0.65 8.77
CA GLU A 49 3.10 -0.05 9.87
C GLU A 49 1.79 -0.81 10.15
N PHE A 50 0.98 -1.10 9.13
CA PHE A 50 -0.36 -1.67 9.31
C PHE A 50 -0.40 -3.20 9.32
N MET A 51 0.69 -3.88 8.97
CA MET A 51 0.81 -5.34 9.08
C MET A 51 1.70 -5.78 10.25
N GLY A 52 2.52 -4.87 10.78
CA GLY A 52 3.31 -5.11 11.99
C GLY A 52 2.44 -5.13 13.25
N ASP A 53 1.43 -4.26 13.31
CA ASP A 53 0.49 -4.17 14.42
C ASP A 53 -0.92 -4.57 13.98
N ARG A 54 -1.56 -5.45 14.75
CA ARG A 54 -3.02 -5.59 14.68
C ARG A 54 -3.62 -4.23 15.04
N PRO A 55 -4.57 -3.69 14.25
CA PRO A 55 -5.25 -2.46 14.64
C PRO A 55 -5.94 -2.66 15.99
N ASP A 56 -5.69 -1.74 16.92
CA ASP A 56 -6.23 -1.68 18.29
C ASP A 56 -7.76 -1.47 18.33
N TYR A 57 -8.37 -1.12 17.19
CA TYR A 57 -9.82 -1.03 16.99
C TYR A 57 -10.44 -2.31 16.40
N ALA A 58 -9.70 -3.43 16.30
CA ALA A 58 -10.23 -4.71 15.82
C ALA A 58 -10.94 -5.54 16.91
N GLU A 59 -11.00 -5.06 18.15
CA GLU A 59 -11.79 -5.66 19.23
C GLU A 59 -13.07 -4.85 19.46
N GLU A 60 -14.13 -5.12 18.70
CA GLU A 60 -15.51 -4.78 19.11
C GLU A 60 -16.59 -5.41 18.18
N GLU A 61 -16.52 -6.71 17.89
CA GLU A 61 -17.70 -7.45 17.40
C GLU A 61 -17.67 -8.90 17.92
N ASN A 62 -18.16 -9.13 19.14
CA ASN A 62 -18.89 -10.34 19.57
C ASN A 62 -19.06 -10.41 21.10
N GLU A 63 -19.85 -9.52 21.72
CA GLU A 63 -20.52 -9.83 22.99
C GLU A 63 -21.89 -9.15 23.03
N ALA A 64 -22.80 -9.60 22.17
CA ALA A 64 -24.22 -9.28 22.32
C ALA A 64 -25.14 -10.35 21.72
N GLN A 65 -24.82 -11.64 21.87
CA GLN A 65 -25.78 -12.72 21.67
C GLN A 65 -25.46 -13.90 22.59
N GLU A 66 -25.94 -13.84 23.83
CA GLU A 66 -26.72 -14.90 24.50
C GLU A 66 -27.34 -14.39 25.82
#